data_AF-A0A9P7D2A5-F1
#
_entry.id   AF-A0A9P7D2A5-F1
#
_cell.length_a   1.000
_cell.length_b   1.000
_cell.length_c   1.000
_cell.angle_alpha   90.00
_cell.angle_beta   90.00
_cell.angle_gamma   90.00
#
_symmetry.space_group_name_H-M   'P 1'
#
loop_
_entity.id
_entity.type
_entity.pdbx_description
1 polymer ?
#
loop_
_entity_poly.entity_id
_entity_poly.type
_entity_poly.pdbx_seq_one_letter_code
_entity_poly.pdbx_strand_id
1 'polypeptide(L)'
;MIAHLPLASHPNPKKVLVIGGGDVGVEVVLCDIYEAVIRVSKRYLPHMSALLDSPRVKVFVGDGFKFLAENEATCDNVKITDSLIRSPYFKLLHDALTPGGHISTQAESQWLHISLIGNLLKSTRELFAVSQYAFTTIPTYPSGQIGFMVCSKEQGRDLQVSVPARKVTNTRYYNENVHRVAFVLPQFAQSFLEDGKDILPVFGRAVAAAKIVAEGKKVHKVLLLSSGFVARPCAKYVVRDPSNELTIGLPNAQGISLDINNTSDLEAQVAAHDLVISLIPYTYHVTVIKAAIKAIVHVVTTSYVSPAMRELDEEAKRAGIIVMNEIGLDPGIDHLYTIKTIDCGGLPAPECSGNPLSYKFSWSSCGVLLALLNSASYLSESKQLDISDNELMGYAKPYFISPAFAFVAYPNRNSVPFREWYNILEAETVGFHDFIKALVELGWLDASEKDWLKEGLTWAQVMQQAIGANDAAENTLVAHVKSPRAGNLLDTLCAQLETLMKYKQGERDLVMLQHKFVVEWADGSEQMLTSTLEQYGIQQVSLVSWTLTYIPITYLISYSAQLCLT
;
A
#
# COMPACT_ATOMS: atom_id res chain seq x y z
N MET A 1 -16.62 -25.81 -23.51
CA MET A 1 -15.35 -26.55 -23.46
C MET A 1 -15.19 -27.34 -22.17
N ILE A 2 -15.15 -26.69 -20.99
CA ILE A 2 -14.92 -27.31 -19.67
C ILE A 2 -15.61 -28.66 -19.40
N ALA A 3 -16.85 -28.89 -19.86
CA ALA A 3 -17.52 -30.19 -19.72
C ALA A 3 -17.17 -31.19 -20.83
N HIS A 4 -16.96 -30.74 -22.07
CA HIS A 4 -16.73 -31.63 -23.22
C HIS A 4 -15.33 -32.25 -23.20
N LEU A 5 -14.30 -31.53 -22.71
CA LEU A 5 -12.94 -32.07 -22.61
C LEU A 5 -12.89 -33.32 -21.70
N PRO A 6 -13.13 -33.24 -20.37
CA PRO A 6 -12.98 -34.39 -19.48
C PRO A 6 -13.95 -35.53 -19.82
N LEU A 7 -15.17 -35.21 -20.30
CA LEU A 7 -16.17 -36.22 -20.64
C LEU A 7 -15.82 -36.94 -21.95
N ALA A 8 -15.34 -36.26 -22.99
CA ALA A 8 -15.03 -36.91 -24.27
C ALA A 8 -13.72 -37.72 -24.26
N SER A 9 -12.79 -37.42 -23.33
CA SER A 9 -11.60 -38.25 -23.09
C SER A 9 -11.87 -39.45 -22.17
N HIS A 10 -12.95 -39.43 -21.38
CA HIS A 10 -13.33 -40.56 -20.52
C HIS A 10 -14.05 -41.66 -21.34
N PRO A 11 -13.78 -42.96 -21.12
CA PRO A 11 -14.39 -44.03 -21.92
C PRO A 11 -15.90 -44.17 -21.69
N ASN A 12 -16.37 -44.29 -20.43
CA ASN A 12 -17.78 -44.55 -20.12
C ASN A 12 -18.24 -43.94 -18.77
N PRO A 13 -18.35 -42.61 -18.65
CA PRO A 13 -18.79 -41.92 -17.44
C PRO A 13 -20.32 -41.99 -17.34
N LYS A 14 -20.81 -42.40 -16.17
CA LYS A 14 -22.24 -42.56 -15.86
C LYS A 14 -22.70 -41.63 -14.75
N LYS A 15 -21.79 -41.22 -13.86
CA LYS A 15 -22.05 -40.29 -12.76
C LYS A 15 -21.16 -39.06 -12.90
N VAL A 16 -21.78 -37.91 -13.15
CA VAL A 16 -21.08 -36.63 -13.30
C VAL A 16 -21.49 -35.70 -12.15
N LEU A 17 -20.51 -35.10 -11.48
CA LEU A 17 -20.70 -34.07 -10.46
C LEU A 17 -20.27 -32.71 -11.03
N VAL A 18 -21.09 -31.69 -10.81
CA VAL A 18 -20.79 -30.29 -11.10
C VAL A 18 -20.82 -29.52 -9.78
N ILE A 19 -19.74 -28.84 -9.43
CA ILE A 19 -19.63 -28.02 -8.21
C ILE A 19 -19.53 -26.55 -8.62
N GLY A 20 -20.55 -25.79 -8.23
CA GLY A 20 -20.76 -24.40 -8.60
C GLY A 20 -21.21 -24.20 -10.05
N GLY A 21 -22.17 -23.28 -10.23
CA GLY A 21 -22.49 -22.69 -11.54
C GLY A 21 -23.57 -23.45 -12.33
N GLY A 22 -24.50 -22.70 -12.93
CA GLY A 22 -25.74 -23.21 -13.53
C GLY A 22 -25.62 -24.04 -14.83
N ASP A 23 -24.41 -24.29 -15.33
CA ASP A 23 -24.17 -25.06 -16.57
C ASP A 23 -24.20 -26.58 -16.31
N VAL A 24 -25.38 -27.19 -16.43
CA VAL A 24 -25.60 -28.64 -16.27
C VAL A 24 -25.67 -29.43 -17.57
N GLY A 25 -25.40 -30.73 -17.49
CA GLY A 25 -25.38 -31.68 -18.61
C GLY A 25 -26.20 -32.94 -18.33
N VAL A 26 -25.89 -34.04 -19.02
CA VAL A 26 -26.64 -35.30 -18.95
C VAL A 26 -26.21 -36.15 -17.75
N GLU A 27 -27.18 -36.55 -16.94
CA GLU A 27 -27.04 -37.40 -15.73
C GLU A 27 -26.03 -36.85 -14.72
N VAL A 28 -26.41 -35.72 -14.12
CA VAL A 28 -25.56 -34.81 -13.36
C VAL A 28 -26.10 -34.59 -11.95
N VAL A 29 -25.25 -34.68 -10.95
CA VAL A 29 -25.46 -34.03 -9.65
C VAL A 29 -24.89 -32.60 -9.75
N LEU A 30 -25.72 -31.59 -9.53
CA LEU A 30 -25.28 -30.21 -9.34
C LEU A 30 -25.22 -29.91 -7.84
N CYS A 31 -24.05 -29.58 -7.33
CA CYS A 31 -23.86 -29.02 -5.99
C CYS A 31 -23.61 -27.52 -6.11
N ASP A 32 -24.47 -26.70 -5.52
CA ASP A 32 -24.29 -25.25 -5.42
C ASP A 32 -24.68 -24.78 -4.01
N ILE A 33 -23.93 -23.83 -3.46
CA ILE A 33 -24.14 -23.36 -2.08
C ILE A 33 -25.32 -22.37 -1.97
N TYR A 34 -25.78 -21.79 -3.09
CA TYR A 34 -26.82 -20.76 -3.11
C TYR A 34 -28.06 -21.18 -3.93
N GLU A 35 -29.13 -21.60 -3.24
CA GLU A 35 -30.48 -21.81 -3.85
C GLU A 35 -30.89 -20.64 -4.75
N ALA A 36 -30.60 -19.42 -4.31
CA ALA A 36 -30.96 -18.21 -5.02
C ALA A 36 -30.33 -18.14 -6.42
N VAL A 37 -29.10 -18.65 -6.61
CA VAL A 37 -28.45 -18.67 -7.93
C VAL A 37 -29.19 -19.61 -8.88
N ILE A 38 -29.58 -20.80 -8.41
CA ILE A 38 -30.37 -21.79 -9.16
C ILE A 38 -31.73 -21.19 -9.56
N ARG A 39 -32.48 -20.63 -8.61
CA ARG A 39 -33.83 -20.07 -8.82
C ARG A 39 -33.83 -18.80 -9.66
N VAL A 40 -32.85 -17.91 -9.49
CA VAL A 40 -32.67 -16.70 -10.33
C VAL A 40 -32.28 -17.12 -11.75
N SER A 41 -31.41 -18.12 -11.92
CA SER A 41 -31.06 -18.66 -13.25
C SER A 41 -32.29 -19.22 -13.96
N LYS A 42 -33.13 -20.03 -13.27
CA LYS A 42 -34.41 -20.52 -13.84
C LYS A 42 -35.36 -19.42 -14.29
N ARG A 43 -35.35 -18.25 -13.64
CA ARG A 43 -36.22 -17.11 -13.97
C ARG A 43 -35.69 -16.22 -15.09
N TYR A 44 -34.40 -15.94 -15.13
CA TYR A 44 -33.81 -14.92 -16.01
C TYR A 44 -32.89 -15.47 -17.11
N LEU A 45 -32.41 -16.70 -16.98
CA LEU A 45 -31.56 -17.39 -17.97
C LEU A 45 -32.18 -18.73 -18.43
N PRO A 46 -33.50 -18.78 -18.78
CA PRO A 46 -34.22 -20.04 -19.02
C PRO A 46 -33.56 -20.94 -20.08
N HIS A 47 -32.94 -20.35 -21.12
CA HIS A 47 -32.22 -21.09 -22.16
C HIS A 47 -31.00 -21.87 -21.62
N MET A 48 -30.31 -21.36 -20.59
CA MET A 48 -29.19 -22.05 -19.96
C MET A 48 -29.68 -23.04 -18.90
N SER A 49 -30.68 -22.64 -18.11
CA SER A 49 -31.16 -23.40 -16.96
C SER A 49 -32.15 -24.53 -17.29
N ALA A 50 -32.71 -24.61 -18.51
CA ALA A 50 -33.77 -25.58 -18.86
C ALA A 50 -33.43 -27.05 -18.56
N LEU A 51 -32.15 -27.42 -18.56
CA LEU A 51 -31.72 -28.78 -18.23
C LEU A 51 -31.80 -29.10 -16.72
N LEU A 52 -31.95 -28.10 -15.84
CA LEU A 52 -32.17 -28.27 -14.39
C LEU A 52 -33.56 -28.83 -14.03
N ASP A 53 -34.47 -28.95 -15.01
CA ASP A 53 -35.78 -29.59 -14.88
C ASP A 53 -35.80 -30.99 -15.52
N SER A 54 -34.65 -31.48 -16.00
CA SER A 54 -34.51 -32.85 -16.49
C SER A 54 -34.53 -33.85 -15.32
N PRO A 55 -35.25 -35.00 -15.43
CA PRO A 55 -35.22 -36.05 -14.40
C PRO A 55 -33.84 -36.71 -14.24
N ARG A 56 -32.88 -36.40 -15.12
CA ARG A 56 -31.47 -36.82 -15.00
C ARG A 56 -30.61 -35.86 -14.19
N VAL A 57 -31.10 -34.67 -13.83
CA VAL A 57 -30.36 -33.71 -13.00
C VAL A 57 -30.86 -33.77 -11.57
N LYS A 58 -29.93 -33.97 -10.62
CA LYS A 58 -30.20 -33.87 -9.18
C LYS A 58 -29.51 -32.63 -8.65
N VAL A 59 -30.27 -31.72 -8.05
CA VAL A 59 -29.73 -30.50 -7.46
C VAL A 59 -29.60 -30.69 -5.95
N PHE A 60 -28.39 -30.49 -5.44
CA PHE A 60 -28.05 -30.46 -4.02
C PHE A 60 -27.66 -29.03 -3.63
N VAL A 61 -28.41 -28.43 -2.72
CA VAL A 61 -28.08 -27.10 -2.17
C VAL A 61 -27.25 -27.30 -0.90
N GLY A 62 -25.99 -26.87 -0.92
CA GLY A 62 -25.08 -27.03 0.22
C GLY A 62 -23.61 -26.85 -0.15
N ASP A 63 -22.74 -27.04 0.84
CA ASP A 63 -21.29 -26.91 0.69
C ASP A 63 -20.69 -28.10 -0.08
N GLY A 64 -19.98 -27.79 -1.18
CA GLY A 64 -19.28 -28.77 -2.01
C GLY A 64 -18.07 -29.42 -1.34
N PHE A 65 -17.43 -28.79 -0.35
CA PHE A 65 -16.37 -29.43 0.45
C PHE A 65 -16.96 -30.58 1.26
N LYS A 66 -18.07 -30.31 1.96
CA LYS A 66 -18.82 -31.34 2.71
C LYS A 66 -19.36 -32.42 1.78
N PHE A 67 -19.96 -32.06 0.65
CA PHE A 67 -20.50 -33.04 -0.31
C PHE A 67 -19.41 -34.01 -0.82
N LEU A 68 -18.21 -33.52 -1.16
CA LEU A 68 -17.09 -34.37 -1.59
C LEU A 68 -16.65 -35.32 -0.47
N ALA A 69 -16.50 -34.83 0.76
CA ALA A 69 -16.08 -35.63 1.91
C ALA A 69 -17.10 -36.72 2.31
N GLU A 70 -18.38 -36.54 1.99
CA GLU A 70 -19.44 -37.53 2.24
C GLU A 70 -19.65 -38.52 1.06
N ASN A 71 -18.93 -38.37 -0.06
CA ASN A 71 -19.18 -39.11 -1.31
C ASN A 71 -17.90 -39.66 -1.99
N GLU A 72 -17.01 -40.29 -1.21
CA GLU A 72 -15.80 -40.96 -1.71
C GLU A 72 -16.08 -42.02 -2.80
N ALA A 73 -15.21 -42.09 -3.82
CA ALA A 73 -15.29 -43.01 -4.95
C ALA A 73 -16.66 -43.11 -5.66
N THR A 74 -17.50 -42.07 -5.59
CA THR A 74 -18.85 -42.09 -6.15
C THR A 74 -18.95 -41.64 -7.61
N CYS A 75 -18.04 -40.79 -8.10
CA CYS A 75 -18.20 -40.05 -9.36
C CYS A 75 -17.19 -40.48 -10.45
N ASP A 76 -17.61 -40.50 -11.71
CA ASP A 76 -16.70 -40.75 -12.86
C ASP A 76 -16.13 -39.45 -13.43
N ASN A 77 -16.77 -38.31 -13.13
CA ASN A 77 -16.35 -37.00 -13.58
C ASN A 77 -16.69 -35.93 -12.55
N VAL A 78 -15.76 -35.01 -12.23
CA VAL A 78 -16.07 -33.80 -11.45
C VAL A 78 -15.66 -32.54 -12.23
N LYS A 79 -16.64 -31.66 -12.48
CA LYS A 79 -16.47 -30.32 -13.05
C LYS A 79 -16.57 -29.29 -11.93
N ILE A 80 -15.66 -28.31 -11.90
CA ILE A 80 -15.74 -27.13 -11.01
C ILE A 80 -15.70 -25.85 -11.85
N THR A 81 -16.46 -24.83 -11.45
CA THR A 81 -16.51 -23.53 -12.16
C THR A 81 -15.93 -22.34 -11.37
N ASP A 82 -15.46 -22.56 -10.15
CA ASP A 82 -14.73 -21.57 -9.34
C ASP A 82 -13.22 -21.61 -9.66
N SER A 83 -12.57 -20.45 -9.62
CA SER A 83 -11.14 -20.23 -9.84
C SER A 83 -10.28 -20.31 -8.57
N LEU A 84 -10.86 -20.19 -7.37
CA LEU A 84 -10.12 -19.95 -6.11
C LEU A 84 -9.76 -21.22 -5.32
N ILE A 85 -9.29 -22.26 -6.02
CA ILE A 85 -9.09 -23.60 -5.45
C ILE A 85 -7.66 -23.80 -4.89
N ARG A 86 -7.56 -24.34 -3.67
CA ARG A 86 -6.29 -24.66 -2.98
C ARG A 86 -6.02 -26.17 -2.96
N SER A 87 -4.74 -26.57 -2.84
CA SER A 87 -4.27 -27.96 -2.90
C SER A 87 -5.05 -28.99 -2.05
N PRO A 88 -5.51 -28.71 -0.81
CA PRO A 88 -6.32 -29.65 -0.04
C PRO A 88 -7.64 -30.08 -0.72
N TYR A 89 -8.21 -29.23 -1.57
CA TYR A 89 -9.44 -29.54 -2.30
C TYR A 89 -9.20 -30.52 -3.46
N PHE A 90 -8.03 -30.46 -4.11
CA PHE A 90 -7.68 -31.43 -5.16
C PHE A 90 -7.54 -32.86 -4.62
N LYS A 91 -7.22 -33.03 -3.33
CA LYS A 91 -7.32 -34.31 -2.64
C LYS A 91 -8.77 -34.79 -2.55
N LEU A 92 -9.70 -33.96 -2.03
CA LEU A 92 -11.13 -34.30 -1.95
C LEU A 92 -11.72 -34.64 -3.34
N LEU A 93 -11.32 -33.91 -4.38
CA LEU A 93 -11.68 -34.21 -5.77
C LEU A 93 -11.11 -35.55 -6.27
N HIS A 94 -9.85 -35.86 -5.96
CA HIS A 94 -9.24 -37.14 -6.29
C HIS A 94 -9.95 -38.30 -5.58
N ASP A 95 -10.28 -38.15 -4.30
CA ASP A 95 -10.82 -39.23 -3.47
C ASP A 95 -12.33 -39.47 -3.75
N ALA A 96 -13.09 -38.46 -4.18
CA ALA A 96 -14.46 -38.60 -4.68
C ALA A 96 -14.59 -39.35 -6.03
N LEU A 97 -13.50 -39.47 -6.80
CA LEU A 97 -13.50 -40.10 -8.12
C LEU A 97 -13.33 -41.62 -8.09
N THR A 98 -14.07 -42.31 -8.95
CA THR A 98 -13.88 -43.73 -9.29
C THR A 98 -12.52 -44.00 -9.94
N PRO A 99 -12.03 -45.26 -9.98
CA PRO A 99 -10.86 -45.62 -10.77
C PRO A 99 -11.06 -45.27 -12.26
N GLY A 100 -10.12 -44.53 -12.85
CA GLY A 100 -10.28 -43.97 -14.21
C GLY A 100 -11.03 -42.64 -14.31
N GLY A 101 -11.63 -42.18 -13.21
CA GLY A 101 -12.38 -40.93 -13.16
C GLY A 101 -11.55 -39.68 -13.48
N HIS A 102 -12.20 -38.66 -14.03
CA HIS A 102 -11.56 -37.42 -14.52
C HIS A 102 -12.04 -36.17 -13.75
N ILE A 103 -11.20 -35.15 -13.61
CA ILE A 103 -11.65 -33.79 -13.25
C ILE A 103 -11.43 -32.78 -14.37
N SER A 104 -12.23 -31.71 -14.34
CA SER A 104 -11.92 -30.45 -15.04
C SER A 104 -12.29 -29.25 -14.17
N THR A 105 -11.34 -28.35 -13.97
CA THR A 105 -11.56 -27.05 -13.32
C THR A 105 -11.14 -25.91 -14.22
N GLN A 106 -11.62 -24.68 -13.96
CA GLN A 106 -11.04 -23.48 -14.56
C GLN A 106 -9.58 -23.33 -14.11
N ALA A 107 -8.75 -22.81 -15.01
CA ALA A 107 -7.31 -22.66 -14.80
C ALA A 107 -6.75 -21.39 -15.46
N GLU A 108 -7.53 -20.32 -15.56
CA GLU A 108 -7.03 -18.98 -15.93
C GLU A 108 -6.40 -18.84 -17.34
N SER A 109 -6.04 -17.61 -17.74
CA SER A 109 -5.37 -17.35 -19.02
C SER A 109 -3.86 -17.56 -18.96
N GLN A 110 -3.34 -18.35 -19.90
CA GLN A 110 -1.91 -18.50 -20.19
C GLN A 110 -1.16 -17.19 -20.48
N TRP A 111 -1.84 -16.11 -20.91
CA TRP A 111 -1.21 -14.81 -21.17
C TRP A 111 -0.98 -13.96 -19.92
N LEU A 112 -1.68 -14.26 -18.82
CA LEU A 112 -1.73 -13.41 -17.63
C LEU A 112 -1.24 -14.16 -16.37
N HIS A 113 -1.51 -15.47 -16.31
CA HIS A 113 -1.44 -16.26 -15.08
C HIS A 113 -0.58 -17.53 -15.24
N ILE A 114 0.39 -17.53 -16.18
CA ILE A 114 1.21 -18.73 -16.51
C ILE A 114 1.94 -19.33 -15.30
N SER A 115 2.44 -18.50 -14.38
CA SER A 115 3.08 -18.95 -13.13
C SER A 115 2.11 -19.64 -12.17
N LEU A 116 0.84 -19.18 -12.12
CA LEU A 116 -0.22 -19.84 -11.36
C LEU A 116 -0.59 -21.18 -12.00
N ILE A 117 -0.66 -21.22 -13.33
CA ILE A 117 -0.94 -22.45 -14.11
C ILE A 117 0.18 -23.48 -13.91
N GLY A 118 1.45 -23.08 -13.89
CA GLY A 118 2.58 -23.97 -13.62
C GLY A 118 2.54 -24.57 -12.22
N ASN A 119 2.25 -23.75 -11.20
CA ASN A 119 2.06 -24.23 -9.82
C ASN A 119 0.86 -25.20 -9.71
N LEU A 120 -0.28 -24.86 -10.33
CA LEU A 120 -1.45 -25.72 -10.38
C LEU A 120 -1.16 -27.06 -11.06
N LEU A 121 -0.51 -27.03 -12.23
CA LEU A 121 -0.12 -28.22 -13.00
C LEU A 121 0.81 -29.14 -12.19
N LYS A 122 1.75 -28.55 -11.43
CA LYS A 122 2.61 -29.30 -10.50
C LYS A 122 1.80 -29.97 -9.40
N SER A 123 0.99 -29.23 -8.65
CA SER A 123 0.19 -29.79 -7.55
C SER A 123 -0.90 -30.77 -8.01
N THR A 124 -1.37 -30.71 -9.27
CA THR A 124 -2.22 -31.77 -9.82
C THR A 124 -1.43 -33.02 -10.23
N ARG A 125 -0.21 -32.87 -10.78
CA ARG A 125 0.69 -34.01 -11.09
C ARG A 125 1.16 -34.76 -9.83
N GLU A 126 1.16 -34.11 -8.67
CA GLU A 126 1.42 -34.72 -7.35
C GLU A 126 0.24 -35.61 -6.85
N LEU A 127 -0.96 -35.50 -7.45
CA LEU A 127 -2.18 -36.20 -7.01
C LEU A 127 -2.83 -37.08 -8.10
N PHE A 128 -2.62 -36.78 -9.38
CA PHE A 128 -3.26 -37.45 -10.51
C PHE A 128 -2.23 -38.05 -11.46
N ALA A 129 -2.49 -39.27 -11.95
CA ALA A 129 -1.60 -40.00 -12.85
C ALA A 129 -1.39 -39.32 -14.21
N VAL A 130 -2.36 -38.49 -14.64
CA VAL A 130 -2.22 -37.58 -15.79
C VAL A 130 -2.84 -36.22 -15.41
N SER A 131 -2.16 -35.12 -15.73
CA SER A 131 -2.70 -33.75 -15.63
C SER A 131 -2.18 -32.89 -16.78
N GLN A 132 -3.08 -32.17 -17.43
CA GLN A 132 -2.79 -31.33 -18.59
C GLN A 132 -3.59 -30.02 -18.55
N TYR A 133 -2.95 -28.94 -18.99
CA TYR A 133 -3.61 -27.68 -19.27
C TYR A 133 -4.20 -27.69 -20.68
N ALA A 134 -5.43 -27.22 -20.81
CA ALA A 134 -6.09 -26.95 -22.09
C ALA A 134 -6.65 -25.51 -22.07
N PHE A 135 -6.90 -24.91 -23.23
CA PHE A 135 -7.51 -23.58 -23.30
C PHE A 135 -8.58 -23.46 -24.39
N THR A 136 -9.33 -22.36 -24.34
CA THR A 136 -10.26 -21.97 -25.40
C THR A 136 -10.37 -20.45 -25.50
N THR A 137 -10.70 -19.96 -26.68
CA THR A 137 -11.11 -18.56 -26.86
C THR A 137 -12.48 -18.33 -26.21
N ILE A 138 -12.58 -17.28 -25.40
CA ILE A 138 -13.83 -16.65 -24.94
C ILE A 138 -13.61 -15.14 -25.00
N PRO A 139 -14.18 -14.42 -26.00
CA PRO A 139 -13.89 -13.00 -26.22
C PRO A 139 -14.22 -12.05 -25.06
N THR A 140 -15.08 -12.47 -24.13
CA THR A 140 -15.48 -11.70 -22.94
C THR A 140 -14.59 -11.96 -21.71
N TYR A 141 -13.64 -12.90 -21.79
CA TYR A 141 -12.70 -13.19 -20.71
C TYR A 141 -11.40 -12.39 -20.90
N PRO A 142 -10.66 -12.01 -19.83
CA PRO A 142 -9.37 -11.33 -19.97
C PRO A 142 -8.42 -12.01 -20.97
N SER A 143 -7.74 -11.22 -21.81
CA SER A 143 -6.93 -11.68 -22.97
C SER A 143 -7.66 -12.54 -24.02
N GLY A 144 -9.00 -12.64 -23.96
CA GLY A 144 -9.83 -13.39 -24.90
C GLY A 144 -9.74 -14.91 -24.77
N GLN A 145 -9.07 -15.45 -23.75
CA GLN A 145 -8.81 -16.89 -23.57
C GLN A 145 -8.99 -17.32 -22.12
N ILE A 146 -9.58 -18.50 -21.90
CA ILE A 146 -9.64 -19.16 -20.59
C ILE A 146 -9.05 -20.57 -20.67
N GLY A 147 -8.32 -20.96 -19.64
CA GLY A 147 -7.77 -22.29 -19.44
C GLY A 147 -8.64 -23.21 -18.60
N PHE A 148 -8.39 -24.51 -18.74
CA PHE A 148 -8.92 -25.59 -17.93
C PHE A 148 -7.79 -26.53 -17.54
N MET A 149 -7.75 -26.95 -16.27
CA MET A 149 -6.88 -28.04 -15.83
C MET A 149 -7.70 -29.33 -15.88
N VAL A 150 -7.25 -30.29 -16.69
CA VAL A 150 -7.91 -31.58 -16.91
C VAL A 150 -7.00 -32.70 -16.41
N CYS A 151 -7.51 -33.55 -15.52
CA CYS A 151 -6.73 -34.61 -14.89
C CYS A 151 -7.46 -35.96 -14.89
N SER A 152 -6.69 -37.06 -14.84
CA SER A 152 -7.19 -38.43 -14.74
C SER A 152 -6.45 -39.24 -13.68
N LYS A 153 -7.16 -40.16 -13.02
CA LYS A 153 -6.58 -41.13 -12.08
C LYS A 153 -5.90 -42.32 -12.77
N GLU A 154 -6.05 -42.47 -14.09
CA GLU A 154 -5.52 -43.61 -14.85
C GLU A 154 -4.23 -43.24 -15.59
N GLN A 155 -3.16 -44.00 -15.32
CA GLN A 155 -1.86 -43.81 -15.94
C GLN A 155 -1.92 -44.11 -17.45
N GLY A 156 -1.32 -43.25 -18.26
CA GLY A 156 -1.31 -43.41 -19.73
C GLY A 156 -2.63 -43.06 -20.43
N ARG A 157 -3.63 -42.55 -19.71
CA ARG A 157 -4.88 -42.02 -20.30
C ARG A 157 -4.59 -40.83 -21.21
N ASP A 158 -4.77 -41.01 -22.53
CA ASP A 158 -4.73 -39.91 -23.49
C ASP A 158 -5.88 -38.92 -23.20
N LEU A 159 -5.50 -37.72 -22.75
CA LEU A 159 -6.42 -36.60 -22.53
C LEU A 159 -6.50 -35.66 -23.74
N GLN A 160 -5.50 -35.65 -24.63
CA GLN A 160 -5.45 -34.82 -25.84
C GLN A 160 -6.31 -35.40 -26.97
N VAL A 161 -6.55 -36.71 -26.90
CA VAL A 161 -7.42 -37.57 -27.71
C VAL A 161 -7.36 -37.29 -29.20
N SER A 162 -6.44 -37.98 -29.86
CA SER A 162 -6.34 -38.01 -31.33
C SER A 162 -7.68 -38.35 -32.02
N VAL A 163 -8.51 -39.20 -31.39
CA VAL A 163 -9.92 -39.44 -31.74
C VAL A 163 -10.76 -39.50 -30.45
N PRO A 164 -11.59 -38.48 -30.13
CA PRO A 164 -12.41 -38.47 -28.91
C PRO A 164 -13.27 -39.71 -28.73
N ALA A 165 -13.34 -40.27 -27.51
CA ALA A 165 -14.02 -41.53 -27.21
C ALA A 165 -15.55 -41.49 -27.40
N ARG A 166 -16.11 -40.32 -27.73
CA ARG A 166 -17.46 -40.15 -28.28
C ARG A 166 -17.51 -39.00 -29.28
N LYS A 167 -18.34 -39.18 -30.30
CA LYS A 167 -18.75 -38.08 -31.17
C LYS A 167 -19.83 -37.25 -30.49
N VAL A 168 -19.54 -35.97 -30.24
CA VAL A 168 -20.55 -35.01 -29.73
C VAL A 168 -21.18 -34.31 -30.94
N THR A 169 -22.51 -34.39 -31.05
CA THR A 169 -23.27 -33.80 -32.16
C THR A 169 -23.97 -32.51 -31.75
N ASN A 170 -24.50 -31.77 -32.72
CA ASN A 170 -25.31 -30.56 -32.56
C ASN A 170 -24.62 -29.38 -31.81
N THR A 171 -23.28 -29.39 -31.79
CA THR A 171 -22.44 -28.34 -31.20
C THR A 171 -22.17 -27.19 -32.17
N ARG A 172 -22.18 -25.94 -31.68
CA ARG A 172 -21.87 -24.74 -32.49
C ARG A 172 -20.39 -24.36 -32.56
N TYR A 173 -19.56 -24.91 -31.67
CA TYR A 173 -18.14 -24.54 -31.52
C TYR A 173 -17.25 -25.77 -31.32
N TYR A 174 -17.61 -26.65 -30.39
CA TYR A 174 -16.87 -27.89 -30.12
C TYR A 174 -16.96 -28.86 -31.31
N ASN A 175 -15.81 -29.41 -31.71
CA ASN A 175 -15.67 -30.55 -32.61
C ASN A 175 -14.35 -31.29 -32.28
N GLU A 176 -14.09 -32.42 -32.94
CA GLU A 176 -12.94 -33.30 -32.67
C GLU A 176 -11.58 -32.59 -32.88
N ASN A 177 -11.47 -31.69 -33.88
CA ASN A 177 -10.25 -30.89 -34.07
C ASN A 177 -10.09 -29.79 -33.01
N VAL A 178 -11.19 -29.15 -32.60
CA VAL A 178 -11.20 -28.14 -31.51
C VAL A 178 -10.90 -28.78 -30.15
N HIS A 179 -11.27 -30.05 -29.93
CA HIS A 179 -10.83 -30.81 -28.76
C HIS A 179 -9.30 -30.97 -28.76
N ARG A 180 -8.74 -31.55 -29.82
CA ARG A 180 -7.29 -31.80 -29.93
C ARG A 180 -6.46 -30.52 -29.81
N VAL A 181 -6.86 -29.45 -30.51
CA VAL A 181 -6.15 -28.16 -30.50
C VAL A 181 -6.25 -27.43 -29.15
N ALA A 182 -7.25 -27.71 -28.31
CA ALA A 182 -7.34 -27.10 -26.98
C ALA A 182 -6.13 -27.42 -26.08
N PHE A 183 -5.45 -28.56 -26.30
CA PHE A 183 -4.24 -28.97 -25.58
C PHE A 183 -2.92 -28.57 -26.28
N VAL A 184 -2.98 -28.00 -27.50
CA VAL A 184 -1.79 -27.59 -28.27
C VAL A 184 -1.41 -26.17 -27.88
N LEU A 185 -0.47 -26.04 -26.95
CA LEU A 185 -0.10 -24.75 -26.37
C LEU A 185 0.85 -23.96 -27.29
N PRO A 186 0.81 -22.61 -27.28
CA PRO A 186 1.84 -21.78 -27.88
C PRO A 186 3.22 -22.04 -27.26
N GLN A 187 4.30 -21.87 -28.03
CA GLN A 187 5.67 -22.20 -27.61
C GLN A 187 6.11 -21.57 -26.28
N PHE A 188 5.63 -20.35 -25.97
CA PHE A 188 5.95 -19.68 -24.70
C PHE A 188 5.29 -20.36 -23.51
N ALA A 189 4.02 -20.75 -23.63
CA ALA A 189 3.28 -21.45 -22.59
C ALA A 189 3.82 -22.87 -22.41
N GLN A 190 4.20 -23.54 -23.51
CA GLN A 190 4.86 -24.84 -23.44
C GLN A 190 6.21 -24.76 -22.71
N SER A 191 7.13 -23.88 -23.13
CA SER A 191 8.46 -23.81 -22.51
C SER A 191 8.40 -23.36 -21.04
N PHE A 192 7.43 -22.51 -20.67
CA PHE A 192 7.21 -22.18 -19.26
C PHE A 192 6.69 -23.38 -18.44
N LEU A 193 5.71 -24.14 -18.96
CA LEU A 193 5.03 -25.22 -18.22
C LEU A 193 5.76 -26.58 -18.27
N GLU A 194 6.69 -26.77 -19.22
CA GLU A 194 7.46 -28.01 -19.40
C GLU A 194 8.95 -27.83 -19.08
N ASP A 195 9.61 -26.77 -19.57
CA ASP A 195 11.03 -26.50 -19.26
C ASP A 195 11.25 -25.62 -18.01
N GLY A 196 10.22 -24.91 -17.53
CA GLY A 196 10.37 -23.84 -16.54
C GLY A 196 11.01 -22.56 -17.11
N LYS A 197 11.04 -22.38 -18.44
CA LYS A 197 11.70 -21.26 -19.13
C LYS A 197 10.67 -20.25 -19.62
N ASP A 198 10.73 -19.02 -19.11
CA ASP A 198 10.02 -17.92 -19.76
C ASP A 198 10.80 -17.47 -21.00
N ILE A 199 10.12 -17.50 -22.15
CA ILE A 199 10.64 -17.03 -23.45
C ILE A 199 9.78 -15.90 -24.02
N LEU A 200 8.85 -15.35 -23.23
CA LEU A 200 8.13 -14.15 -23.63
C LEU A 200 9.11 -12.97 -23.80
N PRO A 201 8.89 -12.09 -24.80
CA PRO A 201 9.66 -10.88 -24.92
C PRO A 201 9.49 -10.01 -23.68
N VAL A 202 10.57 -9.82 -22.93
CA VAL A 202 10.63 -8.89 -21.82
C VAL A 202 10.41 -7.48 -22.36
N PHE A 203 9.54 -6.68 -21.72
CA PHE A 203 9.22 -5.32 -22.15
C PHE A 203 9.47 -4.28 -21.06
N GLY A 204 9.77 -3.04 -21.47
CA GLY A 204 9.88 -1.89 -20.57
C GLY A 204 10.97 -2.04 -19.51
N ARG A 205 10.61 -1.79 -18.24
CA ARG A 205 11.57 -1.68 -17.12
C ARG A 205 12.40 -2.94 -16.89
N ALA A 206 11.84 -4.13 -17.14
CA ALA A 206 12.58 -5.37 -16.99
C ALA A 206 13.67 -5.56 -18.07
N VAL A 207 13.54 -4.90 -19.24
CA VAL A 207 14.63 -4.82 -20.24
C VAL A 207 15.75 -3.91 -19.74
N ALA A 208 15.41 -2.77 -19.13
CA ALA A 208 16.40 -1.90 -18.50
C ALA A 208 17.13 -2.62 -17.35
N ALA A 209 16.41 -3.40 -16.53
CA ALA A 209 16.99 -4.24 -15.48
C ALA A 209 17.99 -5.26 -16.02
N ALA A 210 17.56 -6.11 -16.96
CA ALA A 210 18.41 -7.12 -17.58
C ALA A 210 19.62 -6.49 -18.27
N LYS A 211 19.45 -5.31 -18.89
CA LYS A 211 20.52 -4.55 -19.54
C LYS A 211 21.53 -3.96 -18.55
N ILE A 212 21.07 -3.38 -17.43
CA ILE A 212 21.96 -2.86 -16.36
C ILE A 212 22.83 -3.97 -15.77
N VAL A 213 22.24 -5.14 -15.49
CA VAL A 213 22.96 -6.32 -15.01
C VAL A 213 23.93 -6.87 -16.08
N ALA A 214 23.52 -6.94 -17.34
CA ALA A 214 24.38 -7.40 -18.44
C ALA A 214 25.50 -6.42 -18.81
N GLU A 215 25.32 -5.12 -18.56
CA GLU A 215 26.34 -4.07 -18.71
C GLU A 215 27.31 -4.00 -17.52
N GLY A 216 27.13 -4.82 -16.48
CA GLY A 216 28.02 -4.88 -15.31
C GLY A 216 27.99 -3.61 -14.44
N LYS A 217 26.92 -2.82 -14.52
CA LYS A 217 26.76 -1.60 -13.71
C LYS A 217 26.58 -1.94 -12.23
N LYS A 218 27.19 -1.12 -11.35
CA LYS A 218 27.10 -1.31 -9.90
C LYS A 218 25.64 -1.27 -9.45
N VAL A 219 25.24 -2.25 -8.64
CA VAL A 219 23.98 -2.21 -7.88
C VAL A 219 24.20 -1.33 -6.64
N HIS A 220 23.38 -0.30 -6.50
CA HIS A 220 23.41 0.62 -5.36
C HIS A 220 22.57 0.06 -4.21
N LYS A 221 23.16 -0.04 -3.03
CA LYS A 221 22.49 -0.54 -1.83
C LYS A 221 21.92 0.61 -1.01
N VAL A 222 20.63 0.56 -0.73
CA VAL A 222 19.89 1.61 0.00
C VAL A 222 19.29 1.04 1.28
N LEU A 223 19.61 1.65 2.42
CA LEU A 223 19.02 1.33 3.72
C LEU A 223 17.91 2.34 4.06
N LEU A 224 16.66 1.89 4.09
CA LEU A 224 15.51 2.69 4.52
C LEU A 224 15.21 2.42 6.00
N LEU A 225 15.46 3.42 6.85
CA LEU A 225 15.09 3.42 8.26
C LEU A 225 13.69 4.03 8.41
N SER A 226 12.62 3.23 8.24
CA SER A 226 11.24 3.60 8.61
C SER A 226 10.21 2.48 8.39
N SER A 227 9.28 2.30 9.34
CA SER A 227 7.98 1.63 9.16
C SER A 227 6.80 2.60 8.99
N GLY A 228 7.05 3.91 9.04
CA GLY A 228 6.00 4.93 9.08
C GLY A 228 5.21 5.10 7.78
N PHE A 229 4.16 5.93 7.81
CA PHE A 229 3.29 6.20 6.67
C PHE A 229 4.03 6.58 5.37
N VAL A 230 5.19 7.25 5.49
CA VAL A 230 6.06 7.68 4.38
C VAL A 230 6.94 6.56 3.80
N ALA A 231 7.19 5.48 4.53
CA ALA A 231 8.12 4.42 4.11
C ALA A 231 7.67 3.71 2.81
N ARG A 232 6.37 3.48 2.67
CA ARG A 232 5.79 2.68 1.57
C ARG A 232 5.95 3.33 0.18
N PRO A 233 5.61 4.62 -0.06
CA PRO A 233 5.90 5.26 -1.35
C PRO A 233 7.40 5.45 -1.60
N CYS A 234 8.21 5.77 -0.58
CA CYS A 234 9.66 5.83 -0.71
C CYS A 234 10.22 4.50 -1.24
N ALA A 235 9.92 3.38 -0.56
CA ALA A 235 10.32 2.04 -0.98
C ALA A 235 9.82 1.71 -2.40
N LYS A 236 8.53 1.98 -2.70
CA LYS A 236 7.93 1.83 -4.04
C LYS A 236 8.50 2.75 -5.12
N TYR A 237 9.31 3.74 -4.76
CA TYR A 237 10.04 4.58 -5.71
C TYR A 237 11.47 4.09 -5.90
N VAL A 238 12.22 3.83 -4.82
CA VAL A 238 13.63 3.39 -4.88
C VAL A 238 13.78 2.15 -5.77
N VAL A 239 12.94 1.13 -5.59
CA VAL A 239 12.99 -0.14 -6.36
C VAL A 239 12.41 -0.04 -7.78
N ARG A 240 12.18 1.17 -8.30
CA ARG A 240 11.79 1.38 -9.71
C ARG A 240 12.99 1.42 -10.64
N ASP A 241 14.11 1.93 -10.13
CA ASP A 241 15.38 1.73 -10.80
C ASP A 241 15.89 0.35 -10.41
N PRO A 242 16.02 -0.58 -11.38
CA PRO A 242 16.53 -1.91 -11.10
C PRO A 242 18.04 -1.95 -10.76
N SER A 243 18.76 -0.81 -10.78
CA SER A 243 20.08 -0.72 -10.15
C SER A 243 20.04 -0.65 -8.62
N ASN A 244 18.86 -0.53 -7.98
CA ASN A 244 18.76 -0.30 -6.54
C ASN A 244 18.32 -1.56 -5.77
N GLU A 245 19.17 -2.01 -4.84
CA GLU A 245 18.84 -3.02 -3.83
C GLU A 245 18.40 -2.30 -2.54
N LEU A 246 17.17 -2.55 -2.07
CA LEU A 246 16.57 -1.87 -0.92
C LEU A 246 16.43 -2.80 0.29
N THR A 247 17.14 -2.45 1.37
CA THR A 247 16.93 -3.01 2.71
C THR A 247 16.03 -2.08 3.51
N ILE A 248 15.07 -2.63 4.27
CA ILE A 248 14.21 -1.85 5.17
C ILE A 248 14.49 -2.28 6.62
N GLY A 249 14.94 -1.33 7.45
CA GLY A 249 15.26 -1.54 8.86
C GLY A 249 14.11 -1.14 9.77
N LEU A 250 13.57 -2.13 10.50
CA LEU A 250 12.30 -2.04 11.23
C LEU A 250 12.40 -2.72 12.61
N PRO A 251 11.43 -2.53 13.52
CA PRO A 251 11.16 -3.51 14.57
C PRO A 251 10.25 -4.63 14.05
N ASN A 252 10.65 -5.90 14.20
CA ASN A 252 9.79 -7.09 14.06
C ASN A 252 9.03 -7.23 12.71
N ALA A 253 9.73 -7.25 11.57
CA ALA A 253 9.10 -7.33 10.25
C ALA A 253 9.83 -8.26 9.26
N GLN A 254 9.22 -8.52 8.09
CA GLN A 254 9.91 -9.13 6.93
C GLN A 254 10.84 -8.11 6.26
N GLY A 255 12.00 -7.91 6.91
CA GLY A 255 13.09 -7.01 6.56
C GLY A 255 14.28 -7.33 7.47
N ILE A 256 15.12 -6.36 7.80
CA ILE A 256 16.03 -6.50 8.95
C ILE A 256 15.38 -5.94 10.21
N SER A 257 15.59 -6.60 11.36
CA SER A 257 15.22 -6.02 12.64
C SER A 257 16.36 -5.14 13.16
N LEU A 258 16.12 -3.85 13.39
CA LEU A 258 17.17 -2.89 13.76
C LEU A 258 16.66 -1.89 14.81
N ASP A 259 17.37 -1.81 15.94
CA ASP A 259 17.23 -0.74 16.93
C ASP A 259 18.33 0.31 16.69
N ILE A 260 17.93 1.57 16.50
CA ILE A 260 18.84 2.69 16.24
C ILE A 260 19.68 3.04 17.50
N ASN A 261 19.24 2.62 18.68
CA ASN A 261 20.01 2.77 19.92
C ASN A 261 21.17 1.75 20.02
N ASN A 262 21.09 0.60 19.34
CA ASN A 262 22.23 -0.31 19.22
C ASN A 262 23.21 0.22 18.17
N THR A 263 24.17 1.01 18.64
CA THR A 263 25.20 1.62 17.78
C THR A 263 25.98 0.58 16.97
N SER A 264 26.22 -0.62 17.50
CA SER A 264 26.97 -1.66 16.79
C SER A 264 26.19 -2.22 15.59
N ASP A 265 24.89 -2.47 15.76
CA ASP A 265 24.03 -2.96 14.68
C ASP A 265 23.78 -1.86 13.65
N LEU A 266 23.58 -0.61 14.10
CA LEU A 266 23.41 0.54 13.23
C LEU A 266 24.64 0.76 12.35
N GLU A 267 25.84 0.82 12.92
CA GLU A 267 27.08 0.98 12.16
C GLU A 267 27.30 -0.17 11.17
N ALA A 268 27.07 -1.42 11.58
CA ALA A 268 27.22 -2.59 10.72
C ALA A 268 26.23 -2.59 9.55
N GLN A 269 24.99 -2.14 9.76
CA GLN A 269 24.00 -2.02 8.70
C GLN A 269 24.27 -0.81 7.80
N VAL A 270 24.65 0.35 8.34
CA VAL A 270 25.00 1.53 7.54
C VAL A 270 26.19 1.22 6.63
N ALA A 271 27.26 0.60 7.13
CA ALA A 271 28.44 0.24 6.35
C ALA A 271 28.21 -0.87 5.29
N ALA A 272 27.04 -1.52 5.28
CA ALA A 272 26.65 -2.49 4.25
C ALA A 272 25.92 -1.85 3.05
N HIS A 273 25.68 -0.54 3.06
CA HIS A 273 24.89 0.19 2.06
C HIS A 273 25.62 1.44 1.54
N ASP A 274 25.25 1.91 0.34
CA ASP A 274 25.80 3.12 -0.28
C ASP A 274 25.06 4.40 0.15
N LEU A 275 23.80 4.26 0.60
CA LEU A 275 22.90 5.35 0.97
C LEU A 275 21.98 4.94 2.13
N VAL A 276 21.79 5.84 3.11
CA VAL A 276 20.79 5.71 4.19
C VAL A 276 19.68 6.74 3.99
N ILE A 277 18.42 6.31 4.07
CA ILE A 277 17.24 7.17 4.07
C ILE A 277 16.60 7.10 5.47
N SER A 278 16.67 8.21 6.22
CA SER A 278 16.16 8.30 7.60
C SER A 278 14.79 8.96 7.63
N LEU A 279 13.73 8.16 7.73
CA LEU A 279 12.34 8.61 7.94
C LEU A 279 11.81 8.12 9.31
N ILE A 280 12.68 8.18 10.32
CA ILE A 280 12.43 7.99 11.76
C ILE A 280 12.37 9.36 12.47
N PRO A 281 11.97 9.42 13.77
CA PRO A 281 11.94 10.69 14.52
C PRO A 281 13.28 11.44 14.51
N TYR A 282 13.20 12.77 14.36
CA TYR A 282 14.37 13.63 14.10
C TYR A 282 15.45 13.61 15.20
N THR A 283 15.07 13.22 16.42
CA THR A 283 15.98 13.02 17.57
C THR A 283 17.08 12.00 17.27
N TYR A 284 16.83 11.02 16.40
CA TYR A 284 17.78 9.96 16.04
C TYR A 284 18.70 10.34 14.87
N HIS A 285 18.43 11.41 14.12
CA HIS A 285 19.21 11.74 12.91
C HIS A 285 20.70 11.99 13.21
N VAL A 286 21.02 12.58 14.37
CA VAL A 286 22.42 12.79 14.81
C VAL A 286 23.18 11.46 14.96
N THR A 287 22.52 10.42 15.49
CA THR A 287 23.10 9.07 15.63
C THR A 287 23.32 8.42 14.26
N VAL A 288 22.34 8.53 13.36
CA VAL A 288 22.44 8.01 11.99
C VAL A 288 23.54 8.70 11.20
N ILE A 289 23.64 10.03 11.27
CA ILE A 289 24.68 10.81 10.58
C ILE A 289 26.07 10.45 11.11
N LYS A 290 26.26 10.28 12.42
CA LYS A 290 27.55 9.83 12.98
C LYS A 290 27.96 8.44 12.51
N ALA A 291 27.03 7.49 12.44
CA ALA A 291 27.31 6.17 11.85
C ALA A 291 27.66 6.26 10.35
N ALA A 292 27.00 7.14 9.60
CA ALA A 292 27.24 7.34 8.17
C ALA A 292 28.58 8.06 7.87
N ILE A 293 28.98 9.04 8.68
CA ILE A 293 30.32 9.67 8.63
C ILE A 293 31.40 8.62 8.85
N LYS A 294 31.25 7.76 9.87
CA LYS A 294 32.20 6.68 10.18
C LYS A 294 32.32 5.64 9.06
N ALA A 295 31.22 5.36 8.37
CA ALA A 295 31.14 4.38 7.29
C ALA A 295 31.49 4.93 5.89
N ILE A 296 31.56 6.26 5.73
CA ILE A 296 31.63 6.96 4.43
C ILE A 296 30.40 6.63 3.56
N VAL A 297 29.21 6.89 4.09
CA VAL A 297 27.91 6.59 3.48
C VAL A 297 27.05 7.86 3.40
N HIS A 298 26.30 8.04 2.31
CA HIS A 298 25.42 9.22 2.14
C HIS A 298 24.13 9.10 2.98
N VAL A 299 23.53 10.23 3.35
CA VAL A 299 22.30 10.28 4.16
C VAL A 299 21.25 11.19 3.51
N VAL A 300 19.98 10.78 3.52
CA VAL A 300 18.81 11.59 3.16
C VAL A 300 17.79 11.61 4.31
N THR A 301 17.29 12.79 4.70
CA THR A 301 16.21 12.92 5.69
C THR A 301 15.16 13.96 5.29
N THR A 302 13.90 13.74 5.65
CA THR A 302 12.77 14.67 5.39
C THR A 302 12.49 15.51 6.64
N SER A 303 13.51 16.16 7.19
CA SER A 303 13.42 16.89 8.47
C SER A 303 14.34 18.09 8.51
N TYR A 304 13.99 19.08 9.33
CA TYR A 304 14.77 20.28 9.60
C TYR A 304 16.19 19.98 10.13
N VAL A 305 17.17 20.77 9.71
CA VAL A 305 18.57 20.69 10.15
C VAL A 305 18.70 21.35 11.54
N SER A 306 18.67 20.52 12.59
CA SER A 306 18.88 20.99 13.97
C SER A 306 20.33 21.47 14.19
N PRO A 307 20.59 22.30 15.23
CA PRO A 307 21.95 22.75 15.55
C PRO A 307 22.96 21.61 15.70
N ALA A 308 22.56 20.52 16.39
CA ALA A 308 23.38 19.31 16.55
C ALA A 308 23.61 18.49 15.27
N MET A 309 22.86 18.78 14.18
CA MET A 309 23.20 18.30 12.82
C MET A 309 24.15 19.25 12.11
N ARG A 310 24.01 20.59 12.29
CA ARG A 310 24.94 21.60 11.74
C ARG A 310 26.35 21.45 12.29
N GLU A 311 26.50 21.06 13.55
CA GLU A 311 27.80 20.75 14.18
C GLU A 311 28.60 19.64 13.44
N LEU A 312 27.92 18.75 12.71
CA LEU A 312 28.54 17.63 11.98
C LEU A 312 28.93 17.97 10.53
N ASP A 313 28.59 19.16 10.03
CA ASP A 313 28.80 19.58 8.64
C ASP A 313 30.28 19.45 8.21
N GLU A 314 31.21 20.00 9.00
CA GLU A 314 32.65 19.88 8.73
C GLU A 314 33.17 18.43 8.87
N GLU A 315 32.54 17.57 9.68
CA GLU A 315 32.87 16.13 9.69
C GLU A 315 32.36 15.41 8.44
N ALA A 316 31.13 15.69 7.99
CA ALA A 316 30.55 15.14 6.77
C ALA A 316 31.35 15.56 5.51
N LYS A 317 31.70 16.84 5.41
CA LYS A 317 32.60 17.38 4.35
C LYS A 317 33.95 16.68 4.32
N ARG A 318 34.60 16.48 5.47
CA ARG A 318 35.91 15.80 5.56
C ARG A 318 35.82 14.29 5.27
N ALA A 319 34.68 13.66 5.55
CA ALA A 319 34.40 12.29 5.14
C ALA A 319 34.04 12.17 3.63
N GLY A 320 33.75 13.28 2.94
CA GLY A 320 33.34 13.29 1.54
C GLY A 320 31.90 12.80 1.30
N ILE A 321 31.08 12.73 2.35
CA ILE A 321 29.68 12.29 2.24
C ILE A 321 28.73 13.45 1.98
N ILE A 322 27.53 13.12 1.50
CA ILE A 322 26.42 14.08 1.35
C ILE A 322 25.37 13.74 2.40
N VAL A 323 24.99 14.71 3.21
CA VAL A 323 23.88 14.65 4.15
C VAL A 323 22.82 15.62 3.65
N MET A 324 21.78 15.10 2.98
CA MET A 324 20.71 15.90 2.42
C MET A 324 19.49 15.87 3.35
N ASN A 325 19.21 17.00 3.99
CA ASN A 325 18.05 17.19 4.85
C ASN A 325 16.94 17.96 4.11
N GLU A 326 15.88 18.34 4.82
CA GLU A 326 14.92 19.36 4.35
C GLU A 326 14.36 19.07 2.94
N ILE A 327 14.00 17.80 2.69
CA ILE A 327 13.61 17.31 1.36
C ILE A 327 12.36 16.40 1.38
N GLY A 328 11.38 16.81 2.19
CA GLY A 328 10.00 16.30 2.29
C GLY A 328 8.96 17.23 1.66
N LEU A 329 7.85 17.52 2.35
CA LEU A 329 6.80 18.45 1.91
C LEU A 329 7.05 19.84 2.50
N ASP A 330 7.04 19.91 3.82
CA ASP A 330 7.49 20.99 4.70
C ASP A 330 8.33 20.25 5.78
N PRO A 331 9.66 20.43 5.84
CA PRO A 331 10.52 21.11 4.87
C PRO A 331 10.83 20.23 3.65
N GLY A 332 10.93 20.81 2.44
CA GLY A 332 11.23 20.17 1.15
C GLY A 332 10.56 20.82 -0.08
N ILE A 333 9.37 20.35 -0.47
CA ILE A 333 8.61 20.93 -1.60
C ILE A 333 8.37 22.41 -1.38
N ASP A 334 8.13 22.81 -0.14
CA ASP A 334 8.07 24.20 0.29
C ASP A 334 9.36 24.91 -0.16
N HIS A 335 10.54 24.60 0.37
CA HIS A 335 11.83 25.21 0.05
C HIS A 335 12.11 25.25 -1.47
N LEU A 336 11.71 24.21 -2.21
CA LEU A 336 11.82 24.14 -3.67
C LEU A 336 10.88 25.10 -4.40
N TYR A 337 9.60 25.17 -4.00
CA TYR A 337 8.68 26.19 -4.48
C TYR A 337 8.93 27.55 -3.79
N THR A 338 9.80 27.61 -2.79
CA THR A 338 10.25 28.83 -2.13
C THR A 338 11.33 29.49 -2.96
N ILE A 339 12.45 28.83 -3.17
CA ILE A 339 13.56 29.34 -4.00
C ILE A 339 13.11 29.59 -5.47
N LYS A 340 12.01 28.96 -5.90
CA LYS A 340 11.32 29.19 -7.19
C LYS A 340 10.20 30.24 -7.16
N THR A 341 9.63 30.56 -5.99
CA THR A 341 8.45 31.45 -5.83
C THR A 341 8.30 32.12 -4.46
N ILE A 342 8.41 31.39 -3.33
CA ILE A 342 8.69 31.82 -1.90
C ILE A 342 7.73 31.31 -0.75
N ASP A 343 7.39 30.00 -0.55
CA ASP A 343 6.98 29.37 0.78
C ASP A 343 6.52 27.86 0.74
N CYS A 344 6.07 27.27 1.89
CA CYS A 344 4.68 26.77 2.19
C CYS A 344 4.41 25.46 3.05
N GLY A 345 3.22 25.29 3.67
CA GLY A 345 2.73 24.04 4.35
C GLY A 345 1.22 23.72 4.14
N GLY A 346 0.68 22.56 4.61
CA GLY A 346 -0.69 22.11 4.20
C GLY A 346 -1.57 21.21 5.10
N LEU A 347 -2.84 21.00 4.68
CA LEU A 347 -4.02 20.58 5.48
C LEU A 347 -4.99 19.56 4.77
N PRO A 348 -5.85 18.82 5.51
CA PRO A 348 -6.76 17.79 4.95
C PRO A 348 -8.04 18.32 4.25
N ALA A 349 -8.70 17.44 3.50
CA ALA A 349 -9.80 17.77 2.58
C ALA A 349 -11.10 18.21 3.29
N PRO A 350 -11.86 19.21 2.77
CA PRO A 350 -13.09 19.70 3.38
C PRO A 350 -14.18 18.64 3.57
N GLU A 351 -14.33 17.69 2.64
CA GLU A 351 -15.28 16.59 2.80
C GLU A 351 -14.86 15.54 3.85
N CYS A 352 -13.64 15.65 4.38
CA CYS A 352 -13.04 14.73 5.34
C CYS A 352 -12.68 15.37 6.71
N SER A 353 -12.87 16.69 6.88
CA SER A 353 -12.50 17.44 8.08
C SER A 353 -13.55 17.41 9.21
N GLY A 354 -14.65 16.65 9.06
CA GLY A 354 -15.74 16.55 10.05
C GLY A 354 -15.38 15.87 11.38
N ASN A 355 -14.49 16.48 12.17
CA ASN A 355 -14.11 16.10 13.53
C ASN A 355 -13.71 17.35 14.35
N PRO A 356 -13.60 17.28 15.69
CA PRO A 356 -13.40 18.46 16.54
C PRO A 356 -12.14 19.31 16.26
N LEU A 357 -11.09 18.73 15.67
CA LEU A 357 -9.85 19.42 15.33
C LEU A 357 -9.83 19.97 13.90
N SER A 358 -10.83 19.65 13.06
CA SER A 358 -10.80 19.84 11.59
C SER A 358 -9.59 19.23 10.86
N TYR A 359 -8.74 18.48 11.57
CA TYR A 359 -7.46 17.92 11.12
C TYR A 359 -7.53 16.40 11.05
N LYS A 360 -6.62 15.74 10.32
CA LYS A 360 -6.43 14.28 10.31
C LYS A 360 -4.95 13.97 10.19
N PHE A 361 -4.45 13.08 11.05
CA PHE A 361 -3.03 12.76 11.12
C PHE A 361 -2.58 11.98 9.89
N SER A 362 -1.75 12.65 9.06
CA SER A 362 -1.10 12.11 7.86
C SER A 362 0.40 11.80 8.08
N TRP A 363 0.95 12.28 9.20
CA TRP A 363 2.29 12.01 9.72
C TRP A 363 2.24 11.86 11.25
N SER A 364 3.40 11.83 11.94
CA SER A 364 3.48 11.53 13.39
C SER A 364 2.60 12.45 14.24
N SER A 365 1.70 11.85 15.03
CA SER A 365 0.82 12.51 16.00
C SER A 365 1.61 13.33 17.03
N CYS A 366 2.59 12.72 17.68
CA CYS A 366 3.49 13.36 18.63
C CYS A 366 4.33 14.44 17.94
N GLY A 367 4.78 14.22 16.70
CA GLY A 367 5.45 15.24 15.89
C GLY A 367 4.59 16.48 15.60
N VAL A 368 3.30 16.30 15.30
CA VAL A 368 2.33 17.40 15.12
C VAL A 368 2.13 18.16 16.43
N LEU A 369 1.88 17.46 17.54
CA LEU A 369 1.60 18.11 18.83
C LEU A 369 2.84 18.81 19.43
N LEU A 370 4.03 18.23 19.28
CA LEU A 370 5.31 18.87 19.65
C LEU A 370 5.67 20.05 18.73
N ALA A 371 5.12 20.15 17.51
CA ALA A 371 5.31 21.34 16.67
C ALA A 371 4.64 22.59 17.29
N LEU A 372 3.56 22.39 18.03
CA LEU A 372 2.71 23.43 18.60
C LEU A 372 3.21 23.97 19.96
N LEU A 373 4.29 23.39 20.50
CA LEU A 373 4.96 23.83 21.74
C LEU A 373 6.26 24.62 21.48
N ASN A 374 6.58 24.94 20.22
CA ASN A 374 7.77 25.74 19.93
C ASN A 374 7.41 27.22 19.98
N SER A 375 8.23 28.05 20.62
CA SER A 375 8.15 29.49 20.43
C SER A 375 8.31 29.84 18.94
N ALA A 376 7.65 30.92 18.53
CA ALA A 376 7.75 31.43 17.17
C ALA A 376 8.31 32.84 17.15
N SER A 377 9.11 33.12 16.13
CA SER A 377 9.77 34.42 15.94
C SER A 377 9.61 34.81 14.49
N TYR A 378 9.11 36.02 14.24
CA TYR A 378 8.92 36.52 12.87
C TYR A 378 9.19 38.01 12.77
N LEU A 379 9.43 38.49 11.55
CA LEU A 379 9.44 39.92 11.26
C LEU A 379 8.01 40.39 10.98
N SER A 380 7.64 41.57 11.49
CA SER A 380 6.42 42.32 11.18
C SER A 380 6.74 43.81 11.17
N GLU A 381 6.41 44.53 10.10
CA GLU A 381 6.82 45.95 9.90
C GLU A 381 8.32 46.16 10.16
N SER A 382 9.17 45.28 9.62
CA SER A 382 10.63 45.25 9.83
C SER A 382 11.11 45.07 11.29
N LYS A 383 10.22 44.78 12.25
CA LYS A 383 10.56 44.50 13.67
C LYS A 383 10.43 43.01 13.95
N GLN A 384 11.35 42.45 14.72
CA GLN A 384 11.19 41.07 15.23
C GLN A 384 10.12 41.05 16.32
N LEU A 385 9.16 40.14 16.18
CA LEU A 385 8.18 39.76 17.19
C LEU A 385 8.49 38.32 17.62
N ASP A 386 8.79 38.14 18.90
CA ASP A 386 8.95 36.84 19.54
C ASP A 386 7.68 36.50 20.32
N ILE A 387 7.10 35.33 20.05
CA ILE A 387 5.88 34.82 20.69
C ILE A 387 6.25 33.60 21.55
N SER A 388 5.84 33.63 22.83
CA SER A 388 5.99 32.51 23.74
C SER A 388 5.11 31.32 23.34
N ASP A 389 5.52 30.11 23.71
CA ASP A 389 4.78 28.87 23.54
C ASP A 389 3.31 28.95 24.00
N ASN A 390 3.06 29.62 25.13
CA ASN A 390 1.73 29.81 25.72
C ASN A 390 0.90 30.91 25.02
N GLU A 391 1.56 31.84 24.32
CA GLU A 391 0.90 32.91 23.53
C GLU A 391 0.77 32.55 22.05
N LEU A 392 1.34 31.40 21.62
CA LEU A 392 1.26 30.84 20.27
C LEU A 392 -0.18 30.45 19.86
N MET A 393 -1.19 30.82 20.64
CA MET A 393 -2.61 30.57 20.38
C MET A 393 -3.46 31.80 20.80
N GLY A 394 -3.02 33.01 20.41
CA GLY A 394 -3.77 34.27 20.55
C GLY A 394 -3.86 35.20 19.31
N TYR A 395 -3.02 34.98 18.29
CA TYR A 395 -2.82 35.82 17.08
C TYR A 395 -3.61 35.34 15.84
N ALA A 396 -4.71 34.60 16.06
CA ALA A 396 -5.51 33.91 15.04
C ALA A 396 -6.35 34.83 14.14
N LYS A 397 -6.29 34.67 12.80
CA LYS A 397 -6.85 35.65 11.83
C LYS A 397 -7.36 35.05 10.50
N PRO A 398 -8.52 34.35 10.44
CA PRO A 398 -9.04 33.55 9.31
C PRO A 398 -8.52 33.86 7.89
N TYR A 399 -7.96 32.85 7.22
CA TYR A 399 -7.22 32.99 5.96
C TYR A 399 -8.09 32.66 4.74
N PHE A 400 -8.13 33.57 3.77
CA PHE A 400 -8.86 33.38 2.53
C PHE A 400 -7.95 32.93 1.37
N ILE A 401 -8.34 31.82 0.76
CA ILE A 401 -7.74 31.26 -0.47
C ILE A 401 -8.82 31.19 -1.57
N SER A 402 -9.96 30.57 -1.26
CA SER A 402 -11.09 30.35 -2.16
C SER A 402 -12.36 30.18 -1.32
N PRO A 403 -13.55 30.57 -1.80
CA PRO A 403 -14.80 30.46 -1.04
C PRO A 403 -15.23 29.00 -0.74
N ALA A 404 -14.55 28.00 -1.27
CA ALA A 404 -14.74 26.59 -0.91
C ALA A 404 -14.06 26.17 0.40
N PHE A 405 -13.20 27.03 0.98
CA PHE A 405 -12.37 26.70 2.15
C PHE A 405 -12.45 27.77 3.24
N ALA A 406 -12.35 27.36 4.50
CA ALA A 406 -12.29 28.24 5.67
C ALA A 406 -10.99 27.95 6.45
N PHE A 407 -9.89 28.59 6.06
CA PHE A 407 -8.56 28.24 6.56
C PHE A 407 -8.11 29.04 7.79
N VAL A 408 -7.24 28.38 8.57
CA VAL A 408 -6.61 28.83 9.80
C VAL A 408 -5.20 28.17 9.86
N ALA A 409 -4.16 28.82 10.41
CA ALA A 409 -2.74 28.41 10.31
C ALA A 409 -1.90 28.85 11.55
N TYR A 410 -0.57 28.97 11.48
CA TYR A 410 0.30 29.56 12.53
C TYR A 410 1.62 30.12 11.94
N PRO A 411 2.31 31.11 12.58
CA PRO A 411 3.73 31.33 12.39
C PRO A 411 4.44 30.11 12.98
N ASN A 412 5.10 29.35 12.11
CA ASN A 412 5.68 28.07 12.46
C ASN A 412 7.15 28.26 12.86
N ARG A 413 7.46 28.05 14.16
CA ARG A 413 8.83 28.17 14.70
C ARG A 413 9.46 29.54 14.43
N ASN A 414 10.78 29.63 14.45
CA ASN A 414 11.52 30.84 14.09
C ASN A 414 11.62 30.99 12.56
N SER A 415 10.89 31.95 12.01
CA SER A 415 10.90 32.33 10.59
C SER A 415 11.94 33.41 10.24
N VAL A 416 12.59 34.05 11.23
CA VAL A 416 13.58 35.12 10.98
C VAL A 416 14.76 34.69 10.09
N PRO A 417 15.35 33.47 10.22
CA PRO A 417 16.46 33.04 9.39
C PRO A 417 16.14 32.94 7.89
N PHE A 418 14.86 32.77 7.52
CA PHE A 418 14.45 32.71 6.11
C PHE A 418 14.74 34.01 5.34
N ARG A 419 14.84 35.15 6.03
CA ARG A 419 15.30 36.42 5.44
C ARG A 419 16.70 36.30 4.82
N GLU A 420 17.59 35.55 5.47
CA GLU A 420 18.94 35.27 5.00
C GLU A 420 18.96 34.05 4.06
N TRP A 421 18.26 32.96 4.41
CA TRP A 421 18.31 31.71 3.64
C TRP A 421 17.67 31.83 2.25
N TYR A 422 16.71 32.73 2.07
CA TYR A 422 16.09 33.04 0.77
C TYR A 422 16.59 34.36 0.16
N ASN A 423 17.55 35.05 0.80
CA ASN A 423 18.10 36.34 0.36
C ASN A 423 17.02 37.41 0.08
N ILE A 424 16.05 37.53 0.98
CA ILE A 424 14.95 38.51 0.94
C ILE A 424 15.14 39.54 2.06
N LEU A 425 16.23 40.29 2.00
CA LEU A 425 16.63 41.25 3.03
C LEU A 425 15.64 42.41 3.18
N GLU A 426 14.79 42.63 2.20
CA GLU A 426 13.70 43.60 2.11
C GLU A 426 12.37 43.14 2.77
N ALA A 427 12.20 41.86 3.11
CA ALA A 427 10.90 41.33 3.53
C ALA A 427 10.46 41.75 4.96
N GLU A 428 9.18 42.15 5.11
CA GLU A 428 8.70 42.80 6.33
C GLU A 428 7.79 41.99 7.28
N THR A 429 6.95 41.02 6.83
CA THR A 429 5.84 40.45 7.66
C THR A 429 5.50 38.97 7.41
N VAL A 430 5.39 38.12 8.47
CA VAL A 430 4.99 36.68 8.40
C VAL A 430 4.26 36.15 9.68
N GLY A 431 2.95 35.80 9.70
CA GLY A 431 2.35 35.12 10.89
C GLY A 431 0.81 34.90 11.00
N PHE A 432 0.33 34.16 12.03
CA PHE A 432 -1.06 33.64 12.19
C PHE A 432 -1.43 33.08 13.61
N HIS A 433 -2.51 32.25 13.82
CA HIS A 433 -2.82 31.11 14.79
C HIS A 433 -4.24 30.48 14.45
N ASP A 434 -4.79 29.32 14.89
CA ASP A 434 -5.01 28.73 16.25
C ASP A 434 -5.65 27.30 16.30
N PHE A 435 -5.75 26.72 17.52
CA PHE A 435 -6.83 25.88 18.14
C PHE A 435 -6.36 25.40 19.54
N ILE A 436 -5.04 25.24 19.69
CA ILE A 436 -4.39 24.36 20.66
C ILE A 436 -4.34 24.94 22.07
N LYS A 437 -4.73 26.22 22.25
CA LYS A 437 -4.82 26.89 23.54
C LYS A 437 -5.50 26.05 24.61
N ALA A 438 -6.65 25.45 24.28
CA ALA A 438 -7.38 24.61 25.21
C ALA A 438 -6.57 23.39 25.69
N LEU A 439 -5.75 22.77 24.84
CA LEU A 439 -4.91 21.64 25.23
C LEU A 439 -3.69 22.06 26.07
N VAL A 440 -3.18 23.28 25.87
CA VAL A 440 -2.13 23.89 26.71
C VAL A 440 -2.70 24.26 28.08
N GLU A 441 -3.81 25.00 28.13
CA GLU A 441 -4.47 25.45 29.38
C GLU A 441 -4.99 24.28 30.24
N LEU A 442 -5.30 23.13 29.62
CA LEU A 442 -5.70 21.89 30.31
C LEU A 442 -4.52 20.94 30.60
N GLY A 443 -3.27 21.35 30.34
CA GLY A 443 -2.06 20.57 30.67
C GLY A 443 -1.82 19.30 29.83
N TRP A 444 -2.57 19.08 28.75
CA TRP A 444 -2.54 17.84 27.97
C TRP A 444 -1.29 17.66 27.11
N LEU A 445 -0.50 18.71 26.92
CA LEU A 445 0.74 18.68 26.14
C LEU A 445 2.00 18.56 27.01
N ASP A 446 1.84 18.40 28.32
CA ASP A 446 2.95 18.15 29.24
C ASP A 446 3.52 16.73 29.04
N ALA A 447 4.76 16.67 28.54
CA ALA A 447 5.47 15.43 28.25
C ALA A 447 6.19 14.82 29.47
N SER A 448 6.16 15.46 30.64
CA SER A 448 6.78 14.91 31.86
C SER A 448 6.02 13.71 32.43
N GLU A 449 6.75 12.71 32.92
CA GLU A 449 6.17 11.55 33.62
C GLU A 449 5.41 12.01 34.88
N LYS A 450 4.30 11.34 35.18
CA LYS A 450 3.43 11.66 36.32
C LYS A 450 3.32 10.45 37.26
N ASP A 451 3.78 10.60 38.51
CA ASP A 451 3.76 9.54 39.54
C ASP A 451 2.39 8.91 39.81
N TRP A 452 1.31 9.60 39.43
CA TRP A 452 -0.07 9.14 39.57
C TRP A 452 -0.63 8.43 38.32
N LEU A 453 0.01 8.54 37.15
CA LEU A 453 -0.49 7.99 35.88
C LEU A 453 -0.06 6.52 35.73
N LYS A 454 -0.85 5.60 36.28
CA LYS A 454 -0.55 4.15 36.31
C LYS A 454 -1.66 3.32 35.66
N GLU A 455 -1.29 2.11 35.21
CA GLU A 455 -2.25 1.15 34.64
C GLU A 455 -3.41 0.85 35.60
N GLY A 456 -4.61 0.67 35.03
CA GLY A 456 -5.84 0.39 35.78
C GLY A 456 -6.69 1.60 36.13
N LEU A 457 -6.18 2.84 35.99
CA LEU A 457 -7.00 4.05 36.13
C LEU A 457 -8.02 4.18 34.98
N THR A 458 -9.22 4.64 35.32
CA THR A 458 -10.25 4.96 34.33
C THR A 458 -10.05 6.36 33.75
N TRP A 459 -10.63 6.59 32.58
CA TRP A 459 -10.58 7.89 31.90
C TRP A 459 -11.23 9.04 32.66
N ALA A 460 -12.18 8.71 33.53
CA ALA A 460 -12.76 9.64 34.47
C ALA A 460 -11.72 10.14 35.50
N GLN A 461 -10.91 9.22 36.05
CA GLN A 461 -9.92 9.52 37.09
C GLN A 461 -8.67 10.20 36.54
N VAL A 462 -8.21 9.83 35.33
CA VAL A 462 -7.07 10.52 34.68
C VAL A 462 -7.43 11.96 34.33
N MET A 463 -8.62 12.16 33.74
CA MET A 463 -9.14 13.51 33.47
C MET A 463 -9.30 14.32 34.76
N GLN A 464 -9.86 13.71 35.81
CA GLN A 464 -10.01 14.34 37.13
C GLN A 464 -8.68 14.88 37.68
N GLN A 465 -7.62 14.06 37.68
CA GLN A 465 -6.30 14.45 38.20
C GLN A 465 -5.61 15.49 37.32
N ALA A 466 -5.80 15.46 35.99
CA ALA A 466 -5.19 16.42 35.07
C ALA A 466 -5.70 17.86 35.26
N ILE A 467 -6.99 18.05 35.56
CA ILE A 467 -7.61 19.39 35.74
C ILE A 467 -7.96 19.74 37.19
N GLY A 468 -7.59 18.89 38.16
CA GLY A 468 -7.88 19.11 39.59
C GLY A 468 -9.37 19.06 39.96
N ALA A 469 -10.17 18.22 39.28
CA ALA A 469 -11.61 18.12 39.54
C ALA A 469 -11.95 17.33 40.82
N ASN A 470 -13.09 17.65 41.43
CA ASN A 470 -13.50 17.06 42.71
C ASN A 470 -14.03 15.61 42.61
N ASP A 471 -14.61 15.22 41.46
CA ASP A 471 -15.16 13.88 41.25
C ASP A 471 -14.93 13.32 39.84
N ALA A 472 -15.34 12.07 39.67
CA ALA A 472 -15.19 11.27 38.46
C ALA A 472 -16.55 10.93 37.81
N ALA A 473 -17.59 11.75 38.00
CA ALA A 473 -18.94 11.48 37.49
C ALA A 473 -19.12 11.88 36.02
N GLU A 474 -19.87 11.09 35.25
CA GLU A 474 -19.95 11.27 33.79
C GLU A 474 -20.56 12.64 33.38
N ASN A 475 -21.48 13.21 34.16
CA ASN A 475 -22.01 14.56 33.90
C ASN A 475 -20.95 15.67 34.10
N THR A 476 -20.03 15.49 35.05
CA THR A 476 -18.90 16.39 35.30
C THR A 476 -17.86 16.29 34.18
N LEU A 477 -17.77 15.13 33.52
CA LEU A 477 -16.69 14.75 32.59
C LEU A 477 -17.09 14.74 31.11
N VAL A 478 -18.37 14.68 30.77
CA VAL A 478 -18.86 14.72 29.37
C VAL A 478 -18.57 16.06 28.71
N ALA A 479 -18.24 17.09 29.47
CA ALA A 479 -17.66 18.33 28.96
C ALA A 479 -16.25 18.14 28.34
N HIS A 480 -15.50 17.07 28.67
CA HIS A 480 -14.08 16.86 28.33
C HIS A 480 -13.79 15.37 27.95
N VAL A 481 -14.33 14.94 26.81
CA VAL A 481 -14.27 13.56 26.26
C VAL A 481 -12.96 13.29 25.48
N LYS A 482 -12.33 12.08 25.40
CA LYS A 482 -12.30 10.80 26.17
C LYS A 482 -11.11 9.94 25.65
N SER A 483 -10.42 9.21 26.55
CA SER A 483 -9.45 8.11 26.29
C SER A 483 -8.13 8.49 25.61
N PRO A 484 -6.94 8.14 26.19
CA PRO A 484 -5.88 7.34 25.49
C PRO A 484 -5.01 6.31 26.32
N ARG A 485 -3.76 6.01 25.88
CA ARG A 485 -2.69 5.13 26.48
C ARG A 485 -1.24 5.67 26.29
N ALA A 486 -0.43 5.85 27.35
CA ALA A 486 1.06 5.84 27.39
C ALA A 486 1.57 6.23 28.81
N GLY A 487 2.89 6.45 28.99
CA GLY A 487 3.51 6.83 30.28
C GLY A 487 3.51 8.34 30.63
N ASN A 488 3.21 9.22 29.67
CA ASN A 488 3.01 10.67 29.87
C ASN A 488 1.71 11.13 29.20
N LEU A 489 1.22 12.35 29.49
CA LEU A 489 -0.09 12.82 29.01
C LEU A 489 -0.14 13.07 27.49
N LEU A 490 0.98 13.39 26.87
CA LEU A 490 1.10 13.72 25.44
C LEU A 490 1.08 12.48 24.54
N ASP A 491 1.97 11.51 24.78
CA ASP A 491 2.00 10.22 24.06
C ASP A 491 0.71 9.43 24.33
N THR A 492 0.13 9.66 25.51
CA THR A 492 -1.25 9.31 25.81
C THR A 492 -2.12 9.98 24.75
N LEU A 493 -2.34 11.30 24.75
CA LEU A 493 -3.26 11.97 23.81
C LEU A 493 -3.12 11.49 22.34
N CYS A 494 -1.88 11.34 21.86
CA CYS A 494 -1.56 10.77 20.55
C CYS A 494 -2.25 9.42 20.26
N ALA A 495 -2.13 8.43 21.15
CA ALA A 495 -2.57 7.05 20.90
C ALA A 495 -4.08 6.89 20.66
N GLN A 496 -4.91 7.78 21.22
CA GLN A 496 -6.35 7.79 20.93
C GLN A 496 -6.67 8.57 19.66
N LEU A 497 -6.03 9.72 19.44
CA LEU A 497 -6.25 10.51 18.24
C LEU A 497 -5.91 9.68 16.98
N GLU A 498 -4.85 8.87 17.03
CA GLU A 498 -4.55 7.86 16.00
C GLU A 498 -5.65 6.80 15.81
N THR A 499 -6.27 6.36 16.91
CA THR A 499 -7.35 5.37 16.88
C THR A 499 -8.64 5.93 16.26
N LEU A 500 -8.99 7.18 16.59
CA LEU A 500 -10.24 7.85 16.22
C LEU A 500 -10.19 8.60 14.88
N MET A 501 -9.05 9.22 14.55
CA MET A 501 -8.93 10.20 13.44
C MET A 501 -8.18 9.68 12.21
N LYS A 502 -7.79 8.40 12.20
CA LYS A 502 -7.24 7.73 11.01
C LYS A 502 -8.20 7.79 9.80
N TYR A 503 -7.63 7.86 8.61
CA TYR A 503 -8.38 7.78 7.36
C TYR A 503 -9.07 6.41 7.20
N LYS A 504 -10.33 6.45 6.79
CA LYS A 504 -11.15 5.25 6.50
C LYS A 504 -11.07 4.89 5.01
N GLN A 505 -11.44 3.66 4.66
CA GLN A 505 -11.49 3.22 3.27
C GLN A 505 -12.48 4.07 2.46
N GLY A 506 -11.97 4.74 1.42
CA GLY A 506 -12.74 5.65 0.55
C GLY A 506 -12.54 7.14 0.86
N GLU A 507 -12.03 7.49 2.05
CA GLU A 507 -11.62 8.87 2.36
C GLU A 507 -10.32 9.26 1.63
N ARG A 508 -10.05 10.57 1.54
CA ARG A 508 -8.87 11.16 0.89
C ARG A 508 -8.24 12.24 1.76
N ASP A 509 -6.93 12.39 1.67
CA ASP A 509 -6.23 13.59 2.15
C ASP A 509 -6.17 14.67 1.06
N LEU A 510 -5.78 15.87 1.47
CA LEU A 510 -5.51 17.05 0.65
C LEU A 510 -4.09 17.52 1.01
N VAL A 511 -3.46 18.19 0.06
CA VAL A 511 -2.40 19.16 0.29
C VAL A 511 -2.89 20.45 -0.33
N MET A 512 -3.17 21.44 0.52
CA MET A 512 -3.40 22.83 0.13
C MET A 512 -2.19 23.62 0.59
N LEU A 513 -1.53 24.30 -0.35
CA LEU A 513 -0.18 24.82 -0.19
C LEU A 513 -0.15 26.19 -0.90
N GLN A 514 -0.46 27.30 -0.21
CA GLN A 514 -0.41 28.67 -0.78
C GLN A 514 0.63 29.59 -0.13
N HIS A 515 1.29 30.38 -0.98
CA HIS A 515 2.18 31.48 -0.63
C HIS A 515 1.59 32.81 -1.13
N LYS A 516 2.01 33.94 -0.57
CA LYS A 516 1.69 35.28 -1.08
C LYS A 516 2.93 36.17 -1.08
N PHE A 517 3.22 36.80 -2.21
CA PHE A 517 4.25 37.83 -2.36
C PHE A 517 3.58 39.15 -2.61
N VAL A 518 3.95 40.17 -1.85
CA VAL A 518 3.77 41.55 -2.27
C VAL A 518 5.10 41.96 -2.86
N VAL A 519 5.16 42.08 -4.18
CA VAL A 519 6.35 42.50 -4.92
C VAL A 519 6.18 43.97 -5.28
N GLU A 520 7.06 44.83 -4.77
CA GLU A 520 7.26 46.16 -5.33
C GLU A 520 8.19 46.03 -6.55
N TRP A 521 7.69 46.36 -7.73
CA TRP A 521 8.48 46.38 -8.97
C TRP A 521 9.32 47.67 -9.06
N ALA A 522 10.37 47.65 -9.89
CA ALA A 522 11.31 48.77 -10.05
C ALA A 522 10.69 50.07 -10.64
N ASP A 523 9.40 50.07 -11.00
CA ASP A 523 8.61 51.24 -11.39
C ASP A 523 7.72 51.78 -10.25
N GLY A 524 7.80 51.20 -9.05
CA GLY A 524 6.97 51.54 -7.88
C GLY A 524 5.56 50.93 -7.92
N SER A 525 5.29 49.97 -8.81
CA SER A 525 4.01 49.24 -8.79
C SER A 525 4.07 48.03 -7.85
N GLU A 526 3.09 47.91 -6.96
CA GLU A 526 2.90 46.71 -6.13
C GLU A 526 2.08 45.65 -6.88
N GLN A 527 2.51 44.40 -6.80
CA GLN A 527 1.75 43.24 -7.27
C GLN A 527 1.68 42.13 -6.22
N MET A 528 0.47 41.66 -5.93
CA MET A 528 0.29 40.42 -5.19
C MET A 528 0.43 39.21 -6.14
N LEU A 529 1.52 38.46 -5.99
CA LEU A 529 1.70 37.16 -6.66
C LEU A 529 1.34 36.03 -5.68
N THR A 530 0.78 34.94 -6.20
CA THR A 530 0.52 33.73 -5.40
C THR A 530 1.07 32.49 -6.12
N SER A 531 1.68 31.60 -5.34
CA SER A 531 1.92 30.21 -5.73
C SER A 531 0.92 29.37 -4.96
N THR A 532 0.25 28.42 -5.62
CA THR A 532 -0.70 27.53 -4.95
C THR A 532 -0.67 26.14 -5.56
N LEU A 533 -0.36 25.13 -4.73
CA LEU A 533 -0.58 23.71 -5.03
C LEU A 533 -1.80 23.25 -4.22
N GLU A 534 -2.87 22.91 -4.95
CA GLU A 534 -4.03 22.18 -4.43
C GLU A 534 -4.02 20.78 -5.05
N GLN A 535 -3.96 19.73 -4.24
CA GLN A 535 -3.97 18.35 -4.73
C GLN A 535 -4.64 17.38 -3.74
N TYR A 536 -5.42 16.43 -4.26
CA TYR A 536 -6.13 15.42 -3.48
C TYR A 536 -5.47 14.03 -3.58
N GLY A 537 -5.61 13.22 -2.53
CA GLY A 537 -5.17 11.82 -2.49
C GLY A 537 -5.89 10.89 -3.46
N ILE A 538 -5.16 9.88 -3.94
CA ILE A 538 -5.68 8.81 -4.79
C ILE A 538 -6.00 7.61 -3.89
N GLN A 539 -7.12 6.92 -4.13
CA GLN A 539 -7.53 5.81 -3.28
C GLN A 539 -6.40 4.78 -3.07
N GLN A 540 -6.24 4.33 -1.82
CA GLN A 540 -5.20 3.41 -1.32
C GLN A 540 -3.79 4.00 -1.08
N VAL A 541 -3.53 5.28 -1.37
CA VAL A 541 -2.25 5.95 -1.03
C VAL A 541 -2.50 7.40 -0.59
N SER A 542 -2.07 7.75 0.63
CA SER A 542 -2.09 9.15 1.09
C SER A 542 -1.22 10.02 0.20
N LEU A 543 -1.75 11.18 -0.19
CA LEU A 543 -0.99 12.21 -0.90
C LEU A 543 0.15 12.76 -0.06
N VAL A 544 -0.04 13.05 1.22
CA VAL A 544 1.03 13.59 2.09
C VAL A 544 2.19 12.59 2.18
N SER A 545 1.88 11.30 2.33
CA SER A 545 2.85 10.20 2.24
C SER A 545 3.59 10.19 0.89
N TRP A 546 2.90 10.52 -0.21
CA TRP A 546 3.49 10.73 -1.54
C TRP A 546 4.37 11.98 -1.60
N THR A 547 3.87 13.18 -1.32
CA THR A 547 4.61 14.44 -1.49
C THR A 547 5.86 14.50 -0.60
N LEU A 548 5.81 13.94 0.61
CA LEU A 548 6.97 13.79 1.50
C LEU A 548 8.12 12.92 0.92
N THR A 549 7.91 12.09 -0.09
CA THR A 549 8.93 11.09 -0.53
C THR A 549 9.05 10.84 -2.04
N TYR A 550 8.02 11.19 -2.82
CA TYR A 550 7.82 10.78 -4.20
C TYR A 550 8.07 11.91 -5.21
N ILE A 551 8.37 13.12 -4.72
CA ILE A 551 8.77 14.26 -5.54
C ILE A 551 10.22 14.69 -5.21
N PRO A 552 10.63 14.90 -3.95
CA PRO A 552 11.92 15.54 -3.67
C PRO A 552 13.07 14.53 -3.58
N ILE A 553 12.98 13.52 -2.69
CA ILE A 553 13.88 12.34 -2.66
C ILE A 553 13.98 11.69 -4.05
N THR A 554 12.88 11.74 -4.81
CA THR A 554 12.73 11.17 -6.16
C THR A 554 13.63 11.80 -7.22
N TYR A 555 13.80 13.13 -7.22
CA TYR A 555 14.83 13.77 -8.04
C TYR A 555 16.22 13.42 -7.49
N LEU A 556 16.40 13.50 -6.17
CA LEU A 556 17.72 13.43 -5.54
C LEU A 556 18.39 12.06 -5.60
N ILE A 557 17.68 10.93 -5.53
CA ILE A 557 18.32 9.61 -5.72
C ILE A 557 18.82 9.44 -7.16
N SER A 558 18.15 10.05 -8.13
CA SER A 558 18.63 10.09 -9.52
C SER A 558 19.83 11.07 -9.66
N TYR A 559 19.75 12.24 -9.04
CA TYR A 559 20.76 13.30 -9.16
C TYR A 559 22.03 13.03 -8.35
N SER A 560 21.96 12.40 -7.17
CA SER A 560 23.13 12.00 -6.39
C SER A 560 23.83 10.80 -7.00
N ALA A 561 23.08 9.83 -7.55
CA ALA A 561 23.66 8.77 -8.37
C ALA A 561 24.37 9.31 -9.61
N GLN A 562 23.89 10.42 -10.20
CA GLN A 562 24.58 11.09 -11.31
C GLN A 562 25.76 11.98 -10.88
N LEU A 563 25.66 12.70 -9.75
CA LEU A 563 26.76 13.52 -9.21
C LEU A 563 27.92 12.68 -8.67
N CYS A 564 27.65 11.48 -8.16
CA CYS A 564 28.69 10.50 -7.81
C CYS A 564 29.27 9.76 -9.04
N LEU A 565 28.96 10.20 -10.28
CA LEU A 565 29.50 9.69 -11.54
C LEU A 565 30.26 10.77 -12.35
N THR A 566 30.57 11.93 -11.75
CA THR A 566 31.37 13.02 -12.33
C THR A 566 32.42 13.53 -11.36
#